data_AF-A0A926GCH1-F1
#
_entry.id   AF-A0A926GCH1-F1
#
_cell.length_a   1.000
_cell.length_b   1.000
_cell.length_c   1.000
_cell.angle_alpha   90.00
_cell.angle_beta   90.00
_cell.angle_gamma   90.00
#
_symmetry.space_group_name_H-M   'P 1'
#
loop_
_entity.id
_entity.type
_entity.pdbx_description
1 polymer ?
#
loop_
_entity_poly.entity_id
_entity_poly.type
_entity_poly.pdbx_seq_one_letter_code
_entity_poly.pdbx_strand_id
1 'polypeptide(L)'
;MAFATADERYFVNLVNQVRKDKNLPTLKIEQSLNTSADNHSQWMLDADVFSHTGKGGSSSTNRMKDAGFDFAGSWMSAENLAYVSVDNDGSYRDEIQTMHKMLMNSPGHYANIVNASVNLIGIGLKVGDFNGYKVLVATQNFAKTSGSVDIDTNGFTFITAPSASAAVASRSDWRDSFDGKTFTSNATGTGRNDDFQLNSANNHASGQGGNDWMDGRAGNDTLNGGAGADRIMGQTGNDLLRGGDGNDSILGHVGADRLYGDNQNDLLRGGGGADQLYGGSGNDRLFGDAGNDRLIGGSGNDWLRGMDGADTVIGGAGNDTLRGGAGNDVLKGGAGADTFIFHDGGGRDTINGFVADTDRLLVEKELLGNNGINFTETKITNTASGVIINFGDGDVLVINGRGLNPGDIVDDIFAI
;
A
#
# COMPACT_ATOMS: atom_id res chain seq x y z
N MET A 1 -22.00 18.42 20.39
CA MET A 1 -21.23 17.41 19.62
C MET A 1 -20.58 18.12 18.45
N ALA A 2 -19.45 17.62 17.93
CA ALA A 2 -18.81 18.25 16.78
C ALA A 2 -19.68 18.08 15.53
N PHE A 3 -19.80 19.12 14.71
CA PHE A 3 -20.64 19.13 13.49
C PHE A 3 -20.20 18.15 12.39
N ALA A 4 -18.99 17.60 12.54
CA ALA A 4 -18.37 16.55 11.74
C ALA A 4 -17.11 16.06 12.48
N THR A 5 -16.54 14.92 12.12
CA THR A 5 -15.18 14.53 12.54
C THR A 5 -14.11 15.39 11.86
N ALA A 6 -12.85 15.26 12.28
CA ALA A 6 -11.73 15.94 11.62
C ALA A 6 -11.52 15.45 10.18
N ASP A 7 -11.78 14.17 9.96
CA ASP A 7 -11.55 13.46 8.71
C ASP A 7 -12.71 13.66 7.71
N GLU A 8 -13.96 13.73 8.18
CA GLU A 8 -15.09 14.23 7.36
C GLU A 8 -14.85 15.66 6.87
N ARG A 9 -14.41 16.58 7.74
CA ARG A 9 -14.07 17.96 7.33
C ARG A 9 -12.94 17.98 6.30
N TYR A 10 -11.96 17.10 6.45
CA TYR A 10 -10.88 16.97 5.49
C TYR A 10 -11.38 16.50 4.13
N PHE A 11 -12.26 15.48 4.08
CA PHE A 11 -12.89 15.02 2.84
C PHE A 11 -13.75 16.12 2.18
N VAL A 12 -14.54 16.88 2.96
CA VAL A 12 -15.30 18.03 2.44
C VAL A 12 -14.39 19.12 1.88
N ASN A 13 -13.21 19.35 2.46
CA ASN A 13 -12.23 20.30 1.92
C ASN A 13 -11.68 19.88 0.55
N LEU A 14 -11.43 18.58 0.34
CA LEU A 14 -11.01 18.05 -0.97
C LEU A 14 -12.11 18.28 -2.03
N VAL A 15 -13.35 17.91 -1.72
CA VAL A 15 -14.53 18.16 -2.57
C VAL A 15 -14.69 19.65 -2.89
N ASN A 16 -14.48 20.53 -1.91
CA ASN A 16 -14.56 21.97 -2.09
C ASN A 16 -13.40 22.58 -2.87
N GLN A 17 -12.22 21.96 -2.89
CA GLN A 17 -11.12 22.39 -3.75
C GLN A 17 -11.47 22.18 -5.22
N VAL A 18 -11.93 20.99 -5.58
CA VAL A 18 -12.41 20.67 -6.95
C VAL A 18 -13.46 21.67 -7.42
N ARG A 19 -14.42 22.01 -6.55
CA ARG A 19 -15.48 22.97 -6.88
C ARG A 19 -14.92 24.37 -7.12
N LYS A 20 -13.95 24.85 -6.33
CA LYS A 20 -13.25 26.12 -6.59
C LYS A 20 -12.52 26.09 -7.93
N ASP A 21 -11.84 25.00 -8.27
CA ASP A 21 -11.11 24.85 -9.53
C ASP A 21 -12.04 24.84 -10.76
N LYS A 22 -13.33 24.57 -10.56
CA LYS A 22 -14.41 24.69 -11.58
C LYS A 22 -15.23 25.98 -11.47
N ASN A 23 -14.81 26.95 -10.65
CA ASN A 23 -15.55 28.19 -10.35
C ASN A 23 -16.98 27.96 -9.81
N LEU A 24 -17.18 26.88 -9.05
CA LEU A 24 -18.45 26.54 -8.40
C LEU A 24 -18.46 26.96 -6.92
N PRO A 25 -19.62 27.35 -6.35
CA PRO A 25 -19.75 27.62 -4.92
C PRO A 25 -19.38 26.39 -4.07
N THR A 26 -18.68 26.60 -2.97
CA THR A 26 -18.36 25.55 -1.99
C THR A 26 -19.62 25.03 -1.30
N LEU A 27 -19.63 23.72 -1.02
CA LEU A 27 -20.65 23.04 -0.23
C LEU A 27 -20.43 23.27 1.26
N LYS A 28 -21.53 23.47 1.99
CA LYS A 28 -21.53 23.61 3.45
C LYS A 28 -21.90 22.28 4.08
N ILE A 29 -21.25 21.93 5.20
CA ILE A 29 -21.60 20.74 5.97
C ILE A 29 -22.98 20.94 6.59
N GLU A 30 -23.85 19.94 6.46
CA GLU A 30 -25.16 19.92 7.10
C GLU A 30 -25.28 18.66 7.98
N GLN A 31 -25.74 18.84 9.22
CA GLN A 31 -25.71 17.82 10.27
C GLN A 31 -26.66 16.65 10.02
N SER A 32 -27.87 16.89 9.50
CA SER A 32 -28.81 15.82 9.17
C SER A 32 -28.38 15.02 7.93
N LEU A 33 -27.74 15.66 6.94
CA LEU A 33 -27.06 14.94 5.85
C LEU A 33 -25.90 14.09 6.37
N ASN A 34 -25.05 14.64 7.25
CA ASN A 34 -23.97 13.89 7.91
C ASN A 34 -24.52 12.67 8.65
N THR A 35 -25.58 12.86 9.44
CA THR A 35 -26.25 11.79 10.22
C THR A 35 -26.84 10.70 9.31
N SER A 36 -27.40 11.09 8.16
CA SER A 36 -27.91 10.16 7.15
C SER A 36 -26.79 9.30 6.55
N ALA A 37 -25.69 9.94 6.15
CA ALA A 37 -24.53 9.30 5.56
C ALA A 37 -23.81 8.37 6.55
N ASP A 38 -23.72 8.75 7.82
CA ASP A 38 -23.10 7.96 8.87
C ASP A 38 -23.88 6.68 9.17
N ASN A 39 -25.21 6.79 9.29
CA ASN A 39 -26.10 5.65 9.49
C ASN A 39 -26.09 4.69 8.30
N HIS A 40 -26.01 5.21 7.06
CA HIS A 40 -25.94 4.38 5.86
C HIS A 40 -24.59 3.65 5.74
N SER A 41 -23.48 4.34 6.06
CA SER A 41 -22.14 3.75 6.05
C SER A 41 -22.01 2.62 7.08
N GLN A 42 -22.55 2.81 8.28
CA GLN A 42 -22.60 1.75 9.30
C GLN A 42 -23.49 0.58 8.84
N TRP A 43 -24.67 0.88 8.27
CA TRP A 43 -25.58 -0.18 7.82
C TRP A 43 -25.00 -1.05 6.70
N MET A 44 -24.21 -0.49 5.79
CA MET A 44 -23.54 -1.26 4.73
C MET A 44 -22.53 -2.29 5.30
N LEU A 45 -21.82 -1.91 6.37
CA LEU A 45 -20.95 -2.83 7.13
C LEU A 45 -21.78 -3.88 7.88
N ASP A 46 -22.77 -3.45 8.68
CA ASP A 46 -23.64 -4.34 9.47
C ASP A 46 -24.39 -5.40 8.63
N ALA A 47 -24.67 -5.07 7.36
CA ALA A 47 -25.40 -5.92 6.43
C ALA A 47 -24.52 -6.67 5.43
N ASP A 48 -23.20 -6.43 5.43
CA ASP A 48 -22.23 -6.90 4.42
C ASP A 48 -22.69 -6.64 2.97
N VAL A 49 -23.22 -5.43 2.71
CA VAL A 49 -23.78 -5.03 1.41
C VAL A 49 -23.36 -3.60 1.05
N PHE A 50 -22.81 -3.40 -0.14
CA PHE A 50 -22.50 -2.09 -0.69
C PHE A 50 -23.56 -1.65 -1.71
N SER A 51 -24.42 -0.69 -1.35
CA SER A 51 -25.56 -0.28 -2.19
C SER A 51 -26.13 1.10 -1.83
N HIS A 52 -26.63 1.82 -2.84
CA HIS A 52 -27.45 3.03 -2.65
C HIS A 52 -28.81 2.76 -1.99
N THR A 53 -29.30 1.52 -2.07
CA THR A 53 -30.54 1.09 -1.43
C THR A 53 -30.23 0.66 0.00
N GLY A 54 -30.79 1.38 0.97
CA GLY A 54 -30.56 1.17 2.39
C GLY A 54 -31.51 0.16 3.02
N LYS A 55 -31.38 0.01 4.34
CA LYS A 55 -32.23 -0.85 5.20
C LYS A 55 -33.71 -0.75 4.81
N GLY A 56 -34.34 -1.90 4.58
CA GLY A 56 -35.76 -2.00 4.21
C GLY A 56 -36.12 -1.49 2.81
N GLY A 57 -35.15 -1.28 1.91
CA GLY A 57 -35.39 -0.73 0.58
C GLY A 57 -35.43 0.80 0.53
N SER A 58 -34.90 1.48 1.57
CA SER A 58 -34.93 2.94 1.67
C SER A 58 -34.02 3.61 0.63
N SER A 59 -34.52 4.66 -0.03
CA SER A 59 -33.69 5.53 -0.89
C SER A 59 -32.90 6.54 -0.07
N SER A 60 -31.80 7.07 -0.62
CA SER A 60 -31.00 8.12 0.01
C SER A 60 -31.84 9.34 0.41
N THR A 61 -32.77 9.79 -0.43
CA THR A 61 -33.71 10.88 -0.11
C THR A 61 -34.57 10.59 1.13
N ASN A 62 -35.02 9.35 1.32
CA ASN A 62 -35.80 8.97 2.50
C ASN A 62 -34.89 8.92 3.74
N ARG A 63 -33.69 8.31 3.63
CA ARG A 63 -32.70 8.33 4.72
C ARG A 63 -32.34 9.74 5.17
N MET A 64 -32.29 10.72 4.26
CA MET A 64 -32.02 12.13 4.61
C MET A 64 -33.19 12.73 5.40
N LYS A 65 -34.45 12.46 5.00
CA LYS A 65 -35.65 12.91 5.74
C LYS A 65 -35.74 12.26 7.12
N ASP A 66 -35.45 10.96 7.21
CA ASP A 66 -35.47 10.21 8.47
C ASP A 66 -34.39 10.72 9.44
N ALA A 67 -33.28 11.25 8.93
CA ALA A 67 -32.24 11.94 9.68
C ALA A 67 -32.60 13.42 10.03
N GLY A 68 -33.77 13.91 9.61
CA GLY A 68 -34.28 15.25 9.92
C GLY A 68 -34.04 16.33 8.86
N PHE A 69 -33.54 15.99 7.67
CA PHE A 69 -33.26 16.98 6.62
C PHE A 69 -34.54 17.48 5.94
N ASP A 70 -34.80 18.79 6.03
CA ASP A 70 -35.86 19.46 5.27
C ASP A 70 -35.34 19.94 3.91
N PHE A 71 -35.92 19.39 2.85
CA PHE A 71 -35.63 19.74 1.46
C PHE A 71 -36.19 21.11 1.02
N ALA A 72 -37.00 21.78 1.84
CA ALA A 72 -37.52 23.14 1.61
C ALA A 72 -38.16 23.34 0.20
N GLY A 73 -38.81 22.29 -0.34
CA GLY A 73 -39.43 22.27 -1.66
C GLY A 73 -38.50 22.00 -2.86
N SER A 74 -37.21 21.75 -2.64
CA SER A 74 -36.23 21.43 -3.69
C SER A 74 -35.88 19.93 -3.74
N TRP A 75 -36.18 19.27 -4.86
CA TRP A 75 -36.06 17.81 -5.01
C TRP A 75 -34.70 17.34 -5.55
N MET A 76 -33.60 17.96 -5.13
CA MET A 76 -32.25 17.56 -5.54
C MET A 76 -31.49 16.96 -4.36
N SER A 77 -31.51 15.64 -4.29
CA SER A 77 -30.59 14.83 -3.50
C SER A 77 -29.71 14.00 -4.44
N ALA A 78 -28.43 13.86 -4.11
CA ALA A 78 -27.55 12.88 -4.75
C ALA A 78 -26.71 12.14 -3.71
N GLU A 79 -26.18 10.99 -4.10
CA GLU A 79 -25.35 10.17 -3.22
C GLU A 79 -24.15 9.62 -3.98
N ASN A 80 -22.98 9.65 -3.32
CA ASN A 80 -21.79 8.93 -3.73
C ASN A 80 -21.45 7.92 -2.63
N LEU A 81 -21.00 6.73 -3.01
CA LEU A 81 -20.52 5.71 -2.09
C LEU A 81 -19.09 5.33 -2.49
N ALA A 82 -18.21 5.13 -1.51
CA ALA A 82 -16.88 4.57 -1.73
C ALA A 82 -16.49 3.65 -0.56
N TYR A 83 -15.58 2.73 -0.81
CA TYR A 83 -14.84 2.03 0.24
C TYR A 83 -13.43 1.68 -0.23
N VAL A 84 -12.51 1.54 0.71
CA VAL A 84 -11.12 1.11 0.49
C VAL A 84 -10.69 0.19 1.63
N SER A 85 -9.76 -0.73 1.38
CA SER A 85 -9.12 -1.51 2.44
C SER A 85 -8.34 -0.63 3.41
N VAL A 86 -8.29 -1.02 4.69
CA VAL A 86 -7.46 -0.38 5.71
C VAL A 86 -6.56 -1.40 6.39
N ASP A 87 -5.26 -1.15 6.36
CA ASP A 87 -4.26 -2.06 6.96
C ASP A 87 -3.93 -1.69 8.42
N ASN A 88 -4.48 -0.59 8.95
CA ASN A 88 -4.18 -0.05 10.28
C ASN A 88 -5.38 0.63 10.98
N ASP A 89 -5.35 0.69 12.31
CA ASP A 89 -6.28 1.48 13.16
C ASP A 89 -5.77 2.92 13.38
N GLY A 90 -5.54 3.64 12.28
CA GLY A 90 -4.82 4.94 12.27
C GLY A 90 -5.65 6.15 11.86
N SER A 91 -4.96 7.20 11.38
CA SER A 91 -5.59 8.38 10.77
C SER A 91 -5.83 8.13 9.29
N TYR A 92 -7.10 8.12 8.88
CA TYR A 92 -7.52 7.64 7.56
C TYR A 92 -7.34 8.64 6.40
N ARG A 93 -6.33 9.52 6.47
CA ARG A 93 -6.23 10.63 5.52
C ARG A 93 -5.84 10.19 4.11
N ASP A 94 -5.05 9.14 4.00
CA ASP A 94 -4.56 8.65 2.72
C ASP A 94 -5.65 7.81 2.04
N GLU A 95 -6.44 7.08 2.82
CA GLU A 95 -7.66 6.38 2.42
C GLU A 95 -8.77 7.33 2.01
N ILE A 96 -8.94 8.47 2.71
CA ILE A 96 -9.86 9.54 2.31
C ILE A 96 -9.40 10.24 1.03
N GLN A 97 -8.10 10.47 0.86
CA GLN A 97 -7.57 10.96 -0.42
C GLN A 97 -7.81 9.95 -1.55
N THR A 98 -7.66 8.65 -1.29
CA THR A 98 -7.92 7.56 -2.23
C THR A 98 -9.40 7.56 -2.62
N MET A 99 -10.32 7.43 -1.66
CA MET A 99 -11.77 7.52 -1.92
C MET A 99 -12.18 8.82 -2.62
N HIS A 100 -11.56 9.96 -2.31
CA HIS A 100 -11.85 11.20 -3.02
C HIS A 100 -11.47 11.12 -4.50
N LYS A 101 -10.33 10.50 -4.84
CA LYS A 101 -9.89 10.27 -6.22
C LYS A 101 -10.84 9.30 -6.94
N MET A 102 -11.26 8.20 -6.31
CA MET A 102 -12.25 7.26 -6.88
C MET A 102 -13.54 7.98 -7.30
N LEU A 103 -14.07 8.84 -6.42
CA LEU A 103 -15.29 9.60 -6.66
C LEU A 103 -15.11 10.72 -7.71
N MET A 104 -13.88 11.18 -7.92
CA MET A 104 -13.51 12.16 -8.95
C MET A 104 -13.32 11.53 -10.33
N ASN A 105 -12.88 10.27 -10.37
CA ASN A 105 -12.64 9.52 -11.61
C ASN A 105 -13.92 8.85 -12.16
N SER A 106 -14.87 8.50 -11.29
CA SER A 106 -16.15 7.92 -11.70
C SER A 106 -17.13 8.99 -12.24
N PRO A 107 -17.59 8.93 -13.51
CA PRO A 107 -18.39 10.01 -14.13
C PRO A 107 -19.69 10.38 -13.40
N GLY A 108 -20.38 9.38 -12.83
CA GLY A 108 -21.63 9.61 -12.07
C GLY A 108 -21.36 10.30 -10.72
N HIS A 109 -20.33 9.87 -10.00
CA HIS A 109 -19.96 10.45 -8.72
C HIS A 109 -19.37 11.86 -8.86
N TYR A 110 -18.54 12.06 -9.89
CA TYR A 110 -17.99 13.36 -10.26
C TYR A 110 -19.10 14.34 -10.64
N ALA A 111 -20.10 13.91 -11.42
CA ALA A 111 -21.25 14.74 -11.79
C ALA A 111 -22.04 15.24 -10.56
N ASN A 112 -22.09 14.47 -9.46
CA ASN A 112 -22.66 14.91 -8.19
C ASN A 112 -21.78 15.97 -7.50
N ILE A 113 -20.46 15.75 -7.45
CA ILE A 113 -19.47 16.67 -6.87
C ILE A 113 -19.49 18.04 -7.58
N VAL A 114 -19.50 18.07 -8.92
CA VAL A 114 -19.53 19.32 -9.70
C VAL A 114 -20.93 19.81 -10.05
N ASN A 115 -21.98 19.26 -9.41
CA ASN A 115 -23.34 19.74 -9.63
C ASN A 115 -23.49 21.18 -9.08
N ALA A 116 -23.65 22.16 -9.99
CA ALA A 116 -23.84 23.56 -9.62
C ALA A 116 -25.13 23.83 -8.82
N SER A 117 -26.07 22.88 -8.82
CA SER A 117 -27.37 23.04 -8.15
C SER A 117 -27.36 22.69 -6.67
N VAL A 118 -26.37 21.92 -6.18
CA VAL A 118 -26.26 21.54 -4.76
C VAL A 118 -25.37 22.53 -4.01
N ASN A 119 -25.74 22.84 -2.77
CA ASN A 119 -25.02 23.78 -1.88
C ASN A 119 -24.70 23.19 -0.49
N LEU A 120 -25.19 21.98 -0.19
CA LEU A 120 -24.95 21.27 1.05
C LEU A 120 -24.33 19.89 0.79
N ILE A 121 -23.53 19.43 1.75
CA ILE A 121 -22.96 18.09 1.80
C ILE A 121 -23.06 17.52 3.21
N GLY A 122 -23.31 16.22 3.31
CA GLY A 122 -23.00 15.42 4.49
C GLY A 122 -22.04 14.30 4.10
N ILE A 123 -21.10 13.97 4.97
CA ILE A 123 -20.21 12.81 4.82
C ILE A 123 -20.31 11.96 6.08
N GLY A 124 -20.41 10.65 5.89
CA GLY A 124 -20.29 9.65 6.94
C GLY A 124 -19.10 8.75 6.65
N LEU A 125 -18.32 8.42 7.68
CA LEU A 125 -17.13 7.59 7.61
C LEU A 125 -17.20 6.50 8.68
N LYS A 126 -17.08 5.23 8.27
CA LYS A 126 -17.11 4.08 9.18
C LYS A 126 -16.09 3.03 8.79
N VAL A 127 -15.39 2.50 9.78
CA VAL A 127 -14.47 1.37 9.62
C VAL A 127 -15.13 0.11 10.17
N GLY A 128 -14.96 -1.00 9.47
CA GLY A 128 -15.44 -2.32 9.86
C GLY A 128 -15.06 -3.36 8.83
N ASP A 129 -15.57 -4.57 9.01
CA ASP A 129 -15.32 -5.68 8.08
C ASP A 129 -16.36 -5.70 6.95
N PHE A 130 -15.91 -5.97 5.73
CA PHE A 130 -16.76 -6.12 4.53
C PHE A 130 -16.15 -7.21 3.63
N ASN A 131 -16.94 -8.23 3.28
CA ASN A 131 -16.49 -9.44 2.57
C ASN A 131 -15.22 -10.09 3.17
N GLY A 132 -15.04 -10.00 4.49
CA GLY A 132 -13.87 -10.53 5.21
C GLY A 132 -12.61 -9.67 5.18
N TYR A 133 -12.67 -8.47 4.59
CA TYR A 133 -11.59 -7.48 4.62
C TYR A 133 -11.95 -6.30 5.52
N LYS A 134 -10.98 -5.78 6.26
CA LYS A 134 -11.15 -4.53 7.02
C LYS A 134 -11.14 -3.35 6.05
N VAL A 135 -12.20 -2.54 6.07
CA VAL A 135 -12.39 -1.43 5.13
C VAL A 135 -12.81 -0.14 5.84
N LEU A 136 -12.49 0.99 5.22
CA LEU A 136 -13.14 2.27 5.47
C LEU A 136 -14.21 2.50 4.41
N VAL A 137 -15.45 2.71 4.85
CA VAL A 137 -16.61 3.00 4.02
C VAL A 137 -17.01 4.47 4.17
N ALA A 138 -17.31 5.10 3.04
CA ALA A 138 -17.76 6.48 2.95
C ALA A 138 -19.10 6.61 2.21
N THR A 139 -20.02 7.36 2.79
CA THR A 139 -21.22 7.88 2.10
C THR A 139 -21.10 9.40 2.00
N GLN A 140 -21.37 9.98 0.83
CA GLN A 140 -21.57 11.41 0.66
C GLN A 140 -23.01 11.68 0.25
N ASN A 141 -23.71 12.54 0.98
CA ASN A 141 -25.07 12.98 0.63
C ASN A 141 -25.04 14.46 0.24
N PHE A 142 -25.49 14.76 -0.98
CA PHE A 142 -25.56 16.13 -1.52
C PHE A 142 -26.99 16.61 -1.52
N ALA A 143 -27.23 17.87 -1.17
CA ALA A 143 -28.56 18.46 -1.23
C ALA A 143 -28.57 19.95 -1.60
N LYS A 144 -29.77 20.46 -1.87
CA LYS A 144 -30.05 21.88 -2.10
C LYS A 144 -31.07 22.40 -1.10
N THR A 145 -30.77 23.52 -0.44
CA THR A 145 -31.79 24.35 0.26
C THR A 145 -31.75 25.80 -0.21
N SER A 146 -32.90 26.48 -0.11
CA SER A 146 -33.02 27.92 -0.29
C SER A 146 -32.63 28.66 0.99
N GLY A 147 -31.46 29.29 1.01
CA GLY A 147 -31.12 30.33 1.99
C GLY A 147 -30.08 30.02 3.07
N SER A 148 -29.11 29.13 2.82
CA SER A 148 -28.00 28.90 3.77
C SER A 148 -27.01 30.08 3.81
N VAL A 149 -27.09 30.86 4.89
CA VAL A 149 -26.17 31.98 5.24
C VAL A 149 -24.72 31.48 5.34
N ASP A 150 -23.73 32.33 5.03
CA ASP A 150 -22.31 32.01 5.22
C ASP A 150 -21.95 32.00 6.71
N ILE A 151 -21.35 30.90 7.16
CA ILE A 151 -20.75 30.78 8.50
C ILE A 151 -19.25 30.59 8.28
N ASP A 152 -18.47 31.37 9.02
CA ASP A 152 -17.14 31.85 8.63
C ASP A 152 -16.03 30.79 8.65
N THR A 153 -15.08 30.98 7.72
CA THR A 153 -13.82 30.27 7.47
C THR A 153 -12.74 30.47 8.57
N ASN A 154 -13.12 30.58 9.84
CA ASN A 154 -12.17 30.88 10.92
C ASN A 154 -11.54 29.62 11.54
N GLY A 155 -10.28 29.33 11.20
CA GLY A 155 -9.45 28.45 12.03
C GLY A 155 -8.26 27.75 11.37
N PHE A 156 -8.18 27.66 10.04
CA PHE A 156 -7.05 27.02 9.36
C PHE A 156 -6.28 28.00 8.49
N THR A 157 -5.00 28.21 8.82
CA THR A 157 -4.03 28.86 7.92
C THR A 157 -3.86 28.01 6.67
N PHE A 158 -4.31 28.54 5.54
CA PHE A 158 -4.07 27.96 4.23
C PHE A 158 -2.56 27.93 3.94
N ILE A 159 -2.02 26.75 3.65
CA ILE A 159 -0.74 26.68 2.92
C ILE A 159 -1.03 27.21 1.52
N THR A 160 -0.33 28.26 1.12
CA THR A 160 -0.50 28.86 -0.21
C THR A 160 0.00 27.90 -1.27
N ALA A 161 -0.93 27.28 -2.00
CA ALA A 161 -0.63 26.62 -3.26
C ALA A 161 0.01 27.65 -4.23
N PRO A 162 1.10 27.30 -4.94
CA PRO A 162 1.60 28.14 -6.02
C PRO A 162 0.51 28.33 -7.09
N SER A 163 0.52 29.49 -7.74
CA SER A 163 -0.41 29.84 -8.82
C SER A 163 -0.43 28.80 -9.94
N ALA A 164 -1.62 28.47 -10.43
CA ALA A 164 -1.86 27.39 -11.38
C ALA A 164 -1.01 27.45 -12.66
N SER A 165 -0.31 26.35 -12.94
CA SER A 165 0.01 25.93 -14.32
C SER A 165 0.14 24.40 -14.42
N ALA A 166 -0.93 23.75 -14.86
CA ALA A 166 -1.03 22.39 -15.44
C ALA A 166 -0.31 21.19 -14.75
N ALA A 167 -1.12 20.16 -14.48
CA ALA A 167 -0.76 18.80 -14.05
C ALA A 167 -0.15 18.65 -12.64
N VAL A 168 -0.53 17.55 -11.97
CA VAL A 168 0.28 16.66 -11.10
C VAL A 168 -0.65 15.67 -10.36
N ALA A 169 -0.37 14.38 -10.53
CA ALA A 169 -1.01 13.22 -9.88
C ALA A 169 -0.27 12.86 -8.54
N SER A 170 -0.30 11.67 -7.90
CA SER A 170 -0.86 10.35 -8.22
C SER A 170 -1.29 9.63 -6.92
N ARG A 171 -0.40 8.79 -6.34
CA ARG A 171 -0.50 7.96 -5.12
C ARG A 171 -1.68 8.31 -4.18
N SER A 172 -2.73 7.51 -4.00
CA SER A 172 -3.16 6.24 -4.63
C SER A 172 -4.47 6.40 -5.43
N ASP A 173 -4.64 5.58 -6.48
CA ASP A 173 -5.94 5.09 -6.97
C ASP A 173 -5.73 3.90 -7.94
N TRP A 174 -5.47 2.70 -7.39
CA TRP A 174 -5.31 1.47 -8.19
C TRP A 174 -6.67 0.85 -8.53
N ARG A 175 -7.46 1.56 -9.38
CA ARG A 175 -8.63 1.14 -10.20
C ARG A 175 -9.69 2.26 -10.33
N ASP A 176 -9.49 3.24 -11.22
CA ASP A 176 -10.52 3.68 -12.20
C ASP A 176 -9.99 4.71 -13.23
N SER A 177 -9.83 4.32 -14.51
CA SER A 177 -9.87 5.25 -15.65
C SER A 177 -9.92 4.52 -17.01
N PHE A 178 -10.88 3.59 -17.21
CA PHE A 178 -10.90 2.78 -18.44
C PHE A 178 -12.18 2.70 -19.27
N ASP A 179 -12.99 3.76 -19.22
CA ASP A 179 -13.93 4.04 -20.31
C ASP A 179 -13.24 4.87 -21.42
N GLY A 180 -12.66 4.19 -22.42
CA GLY A 180 -12.39 4.78 -23.74
C GLY A 180 -10.97 5.29 -24.08
N LYS A 181 -9.94 5.06 -23.26
CA LYS A 181 -8.55 5.42 -23.62
C LYS A 181 -7.86 4.33 -24.46
N THR A 182 -7.13 4.75 -25.50
CA THR A 182 -6.27 3.87 -26.32
C THR A 182 -5.02 3.44 -25.55
N PHE A 183 -4.87 2.15 -25.28
CA PHE A 183 -3.67 1.58 -24.67
C PHE A 183 -2.42 1.80 -25.55
N THR A 184 -1.37 2.44 -25.01
CA THR A 184 -0.17 2.83 -25.78
C THR A 184 0.92 1.76 -25.72
N SER A 185 1.63 1.48 -26.83
CA SER A 185 2.68 0.45 -26.87
C SER A 185 4.05 0.92 -26.37
N ASN A 186 4.33 2.21 -26.40
CA ASN A 186 5.53 2.80 -25.81
C ASN A 186 5.16 4.20 -25.30
N ALA A 187 5.74 4.62 -24.19
CA ALA A 187 5.47 5.92 -23.58
C ALA A 187 6.77 6.63 -23.16
N THR A 188 6.70 7.94 -23.08
CA THR A 188 7.79 8.77 -22.56
C THR A 188 7.14 10.01 -21.97
N GLY A 189 7.33 10.19 -20.66
CA GLY A 189 6.64 11.21 -19.87
C GLY A 189 7.29 12.57 -19.94
N THR A 190 7.22 13.27 -18.82
CA THR A 190 7.63 14.65 -18.63
C THR A 190 8.35 14.81 -17.29
N GLY A 191 8.80 16.01 -16.95
CA GLY A 191 9.27 16.31 -15.58
C GLY A 191 8.10 16.57 -14.61
N ARG A 192 6.97 15.86 -14.76
CA ARG A 192 5.79 15.91 -13.89
C ARG A 192 5.11 14.55 -13.86
N ASN A 193 4.44 14.30 -12.72
CA ASN A 193 3.64 13.11 -12.41
C ASN A 193 2.70 12.71 -13.57
N ASP A 194 3.07 11.63 -14.25
CA ASP A 194 2.40 10.99 -15.39
C ASP A 194 1.68 9.68 -14.99
N ASP A 195 0.81 9.20 -15.87
CA ASP A 195 -0.03 7.99 -15.72
C ASP A 195 0.06 7.18 -17.03
N PHE A 196 0.82 6.09 -17.02
CA PHE A 196 0.96 5.18 -18.16
C PHE A 196 0.19 3.89 -17.93
N GLN A 197 -0.80 3.66 -18.78
CA GLN A 197 -1.49 2.39 -18.87
C GLN A 197 -1.23 1.81 -20.26
N LEU A 198 -0.38 0.79 -20.30
CA LEU A 198 0.18 0.25 -21.53
C LEU A 198 -0.75 -0.81 -22.14
N ASN A 199 -0.34 -1.46 -23.23
CA ASN A 199 -1.13 -2.49 -23.89
C ASN A 199 -0.58 -3.90 -23.65
N SER A 200 -1.35 -4.92 -24.04
CA SER A 200 -1.01 -6.32 -23.81
C SER A 200 0.06 -6.87 -24.78
N ALA A 201 1.09 -6.09 -25.06
CA ALA A 201 2.29 -6.51 -25.77
C ALA A 201 3.52 -5.97 -25.05
N ASN A 202 4.70 -6.49 -25.35
CA ASN A 202 5.96 -5.99 -24.82
C ASN A 202 6.11 -4.48 -25.12
N ASN A 203 6.17 -3.65 -24.09
CA ASN A 203 6.10 -2.20 -24.15
C ASN A 203 7.29 -1.57 -23.40
N HIS A 204 7.69 -0.36 -23.82
CA HIS A 204 8.73 0.41 -23.15
C HIS A 204 8.19 1.77 -22.73
N ALA A 205 8.29 2.10 -21.44
CA ALA A 205 7.86 3.37 -20.89
C ALA A 205 8.92 3.97 -19.97
N SER A 206 9.01 5.30 -19.97
CA SER A 206 9.78 6.03 -18.96
C SER A 206 9.06 7.30 -18.50
N GLY A 207 8.98 7.51 -17.19
CA GLY A 207 8.36 8.68 -16.57
C GLY A 207 9.19 9.95 -16.74
N GLN A 208 10.49 9.85 -16.45
CA GLN A 208 11.51 10.91 -16.36
C GLN A 208 11.54 11.59 -15.00
N GLY A 209 10.45 12.20 -14.55
CA GLY A 209 10.41 12.73 -13.20
C GLY A 209 9.08 13.33 -12.78
N GLY A 210 8.89 13.44 -11.47
CA GLY A 210 7.56 13.47 -10.86
C GLY A 210 7.28 12.15 -10.18
N ASN A 211 6.13 12.03 -9.52
CA ASN A 211 5.68 10.79 -8.87
C ASN A 211 4.71 10.07 -9.82
N ASP A 212 5.24 9.16 -10.61
CA ASP A 212 4.59 8.54 -11.75
C ASP A 212 3.84 7.26 -11.37
N TRP A 213 2.93 6.84 -12.25
CA TRP A 213 2.17 5.60 -12.15
C TRP A 213 2.29 4.84 -13.48
N MET A 214 2.66 3.56 -13.43
CA MET A 214 2.97 2.75 -14.60
C MET A 214 2.36 1.34 -14.46
N ASP A 215 1.58 0.91 -15.45
CA ASP A 215 0.92 -0.40 -15.54
C ASP A 215 1.23 -1.04 -16.90
N GLY A 216 2.11 -2.05 -16.90
CA GLY A 216 2.57 -2.79 -18.08
C GLY A 216 1.48 -3.72 -18.66
N ARG A 217 0.94 -4.57 -17.79
CA ARG A 217 -0.24 -5.45 -17.95
C ARG A 217 0.07 -6.83 -18.49
N ALA A 218 0.53 -6.93 -19.73
CA ALA A 218 0.72 -8.22 -20.35
C ALA A 218 1.75 -8.16 -21.46
N GLY A 219 2.78 -8.99 -21.37
CA GLY A 219 3.95 -8.91 -22.23
C GLY A 219 5.19 -8.77 -21.37
N ASN A 220 6.35 -8.69 -22.01
CA ASN A 220 7.61 -8.47 -21.30
C ASN A 220 7.96 -6.99 -21.45
N ASP A 221 7.67 -6.21 -20.42
CA ASP A 221 7.72 -4.76 -20.42
C ASP A 221 9.05 -4.22 -19.87
N THR A 222 9.33 -2.96 -20.17
CA THR A 222 10.49 -2.25 -19.63
C THR A 222 10.06 -0.87 -19.16
N LEU A 223 9.85 -0.75 -17.86
CA LEU A 223 9.27 0.41 -17.19
C LEU A 223 10.34 1.08 -16.32
N ASN A 224 10.55 2.38 -16.50
CA ASN A 224 11.52 3.18 -15.75
C ASN A 224 10.85 4.45 -15.22
N GLY A 225 10.65 4.57 -13.90
CA GLY A 225 10.07 5.75 -13.27
C GLY A 225 10.89 7.01 -13.57
N GLY A 226 12.04 7.13 -12.93
CA GLY A 226 13.02 8.17 -13.21
C GLY A 226 13.44 8.91 -11.95
N ALA A 227 12.73 9.99 -11.61
CA ALA A 227 13.07 10.84 -10.48
C ALA A 227 11.83 11.42 -9.79
N GLY A 228 11.57 10.95 -8.59
CA GLY A 228 10.36 11.16 -7.81
C GLY A 228 9.86 9.84 -7.26
N ALA A 229 8.72 9.83 -6.58
CA ALA A 229 8.24 8.65 -5.88
C ALA A 229 7.27 7.85 -6.76
N ASP A 230 7.76 6.82 -7.44
CA ASP A 230 7.10 6.16 -8.57
C ASP A 230 6.39 4.87 -8.18
N ARG A 231 5.31 4.54 -8.90
CA ARG A 231 4.52 3.32 -8.71
C ARG A 231 4.46 2.51 -9.99
N ILE A 232 5.09 1.34 -9.97
CA ILE A 232 5.35 0.57 -11.17
C ILE A 232 4.82 -0.85 -10.98
N MET A 233 4.04 -1.33 -11.95
CA MET A 233 3.46 -2.66 -11.95
C MET A 233 3.64 -3.34 -13.31
N GLY A 234 4.30 -4.51 -13.29
CA GLY A 234 4.51 -5.35 -14.47
C GLY A 234 3.25 -6.08 -14.91
N GLN A 235 2.64 -6.80 -13.96
CA GLN A 235 1.41 -7.61 -14.02
C GLN A 235 1.60 -9.03 -14.57
N THR A 236 1.83 -9.21 -15.88
CA THR A 236 1.98 -10.56 -16.46
C THR A 236 2.98 -10.63 -17.61
N GLY A 237 3.98 -11.51 -17.46
CA GLY A 237 5.11 -11.62 -18.38
C GLY A 237 6.40 -11.32 -17.64
N ASN A 238 7.54 -11.34 -18.33
CA ASN A 238 8.85 -11.21 -17.67
C ASN A 238 9.38 -9.78 -17.80
N ASP A 239 9.22 -8.99 -16.75
CA ASP A 239 9.33 -7.53 -16.81
C ASP A 239 10.67 -7.00 -16.29
N LEU A 240 11.06 -5.84 -16.81
CA LEU A 240 12.21 -5.05 -16.34
C LEU A 240 11.70 -3.73 -15.76
N LEU A 241 11.66 -3.65 -14.44
CA LEU A 241 11.10 -2.54 -13.69
C LEU A 241 12.21 -1.77 -12.96
N ARG A 242 12.19 -0.45 -13.03
CA ARG A 242 13.17 0.43 -12.37
C ARG A 242 12.48 1.66 -11.78
N GLY A 243 12.68 1.90 -10.50
CA GLY A 243 12.26 3.11 -9.79
C GLY A 243 13.08 4.31 -10.24
N GLY A 244 14.23 4.54 -9.59
CA GLY A 244 15.19 5.58 -9.92
C GLY A 244 15.59 6.38 -8.69
N ASP A 245 15.49 7.71 -8.76
CA ASP A 245 15.71 8.60 -7.62
C ASP A 245 14.39 8.82 -6.85
N GLY A 246 14.09 8.03 -5.81
CA GLY A 246 12.74 8.02 -5.24
C GLY A 246 12.53 7.17 -3.99
N ASN A 247 11.32 7.26 -3.41
CA ASN A 247 10.86 6.24 -2.45
C ASN A 247 9.77 5.44 -3.16
N ASP A 248 10.18 4.42 -3.89
CA ASP A 248 9.42 3.79 -4.96
C ASP A 248 8.65 2.56 -4.49
N SER A 249 7.69 2.15 -5.31
CA SER A 249 6.87 0.98 -5.04
C SER A 249 6.67 0.21 -6.32
N ILE A 250 7.31 -0.95 -6.41
CA ILE A 250 7.49 -1.74 -7.62
C ILE A 250 6.96 -3.15 -7.37
N LEU A 251 5.96 -3.58 -8.13
CA LEU A 251 5.44 -4.96 -8.08
C LEU A 251 5.61 -5.64 -9.44
N GLY A 252 6.26 -6.80 -9.50
CA GLY A 252 6.36 -7.62 -10.71
C GLY A 252 5.02 -8.25 -11.07
N HIS A 253 4.42 -8.94 -10.10
CA HIS A 253 3.26 -9.82 -10.16
C HIS A 253 3.54 -11.23 -10.72
N VAL A 254 3.30 -11.52 -11.99
CA VAL A 254 3.37 -12.90 -12.52
C VAL A 254 4.34 -12.98 -13.69
N GLY A 255 5.55 -13.47 -13.42
CA GLY A 255 6.66 -13.35 -14.33
C GLY A 255 7.95 -13.88 -13.73
N ALA A 256 9.00 -13.95 -14.54
CA ALA A 256 10.37 -14.00 -14.02
C ALA A 256 10.99 -12.62 -14.20
N ASP A 257 10.78 -11.77 -13.19
CA ASP A 257 10.91 -10.32 -13.27
C ASP A 257 12.26 -9.82 -12.76
N ARG A 258 12.58 -8.57 -13.08
CA ARG A 258 13.77 -7.88 -12.62
C ARG A 258 13.43 -6.47 -12.17
N LEU A 259 13.50 -6.24 -10.86
CA LEU A 259 13.13 -5.01 -10.19
C LEU A 259 14.37 -4.29 -9.63
N TYR A 260 14.47 -2.99 -9.88
CA TYR A 260 15.48 -2.10 -9.33
C TYR A 260 14.83 -0.93 -8.59
N GLY A 261 15.14 -0.72 -7.31
CA GLY A 261 14.80 0.53 -6.61
C GLY A 261 15.70 1.69 -7.07
N ASP A 262 17.01 1.44 -7.01
CA ASP A 262 18.16 2.34 -7.21
C ASP A 262 18.48 3.24 -6.00
N ASN A 263 17.74 4.33 -5.76
CA ASN A 263 18.18 5.42 -4.89
C ASN A 263 17.07 5.93 -3.96
N GLN A 264 17.34 5.91 -2.64
CA GLN A 264 16.44 6.18 -1.51
C GLN A 264 15.62 4.92 -1.13
N ASN A 265 14.55 5.04 -0.33
CA ASN A 265 14.00 3.90 0.43
C ASN A 265 12.83 3.26 -0.32
N ASP A 266 13.05 2.07 -0.87
CA ASP A 266 12.14 1.45 -1.83
C ASP A 266 11.35 0.24 -1.30
N LEU A 267 10.22 -0.03 -1.94
CA LEU A 267 9.39 -1.22 -1.73
C LEU A 267 9.30 -2.05 -3.01
N LEU A 268 10.00 -3.18 -3.04
CA LEU A 268 10.02 -4.11 -4.17
C LEU A 268 9.32 -5.41 -3.81
N ARG A 269 8.47 -5.92 -4.71
CA ARG A 269 7.81 -7.22 -4.60
C ARG A 269 7.86 -7.95 -5.94
N GLY A 270 8.45 -9.15 -5.97
CA GLY A 270 8.47 -10.01 -7.16
C GLY A 270 7.06 -10.46 -7.51
N GLY A 271 6.59 -11.48 -6.81
CA GLY A 271 5.20 -11.91 -6.81
C GLY A 271 5.05 -13.40 -7.10
N GLY A 272 5.47 -13.83 -8.29
CA GLY A 272 5.12 -15.14 -8.81
C GLY A 272 5.96 -15.57 -10.01
N GLY A 273 7.14 -16.11 -9.75
CA GLY A 273 7.95 -16.84 -10.72
C GLY A 273 9.38 -17.13 -10.29
N ALA A 274 10.34 -16.29 -10.68
CA ALA A 274 11.76 -16.47 -10.36
C ALA A 274 12.52 -15.15 -10.53
N ASP A 275 12.36 -14.30 -9.53
CA ASP A 275 12.51 -12.86 -9.66
C ASP A 275 13.88 -12.37 -9.18
N GLN A 276 14.28 -11.19 -9.63
CA GLN A 276 15.54 -10.56 -9.24
C GLN A 276 15.30 -9.14 -8.76
N LEU A 277 15.32 -8.97 -7.44
CA LEU A 277 15.09 -7.71 -6.75
C LEU A 277 16.41 -7.11 -6.30
N TYR A 278 16.63 -5.84 -6.62
CA TYR A 278 17.79 -5.06 -6.23
C TYR A 278 17.26 -3.77 -5.60
N GLY A 279 17.47 -3.57 -4.29
CA GLY A 279 17.09 -2.33 -3.60
C GLY A 279 17.92 -1.17 -4.13
N GLY A 280 19.17 -1.08 -3.68
CA GLY A 280 20.16 -0.14 -4.21
C GLY A 280 20.85 0.62 -3.09
N SER A 281 20.40 1.84 -2.82
CA SER A 281 20.92 2.67 -1.73
C SER A 281 19.81 3.36 -0.95
N GLY A 282 19.51 2.83 0.24
CA GLY A 282 18.34 3.18 1.01
C GLY A 282 18.17 2.23 2.18
N ASN A 283 17.06 2.34 2.91
CA ASN A 283 16.62 1.28 3.81
C ASN A 283 15.43 0.59 3.14
N ASP A 284 15.71 -0.43 2.35
CA ASP A 284 14.78 -0.99 1.38
C ASP A 284 13.96 -2.15 1.95
N ARG A 285 12.85 -2.46 1.28
CA ARG A 285 11.97 -3.58 1.62
C ARG A 285 11.73 -4.46 0.40
N LEU A 286 12.34 -5.65 0.40
CA LEU A 286 12.28 -6.60 -0.72
C LEU A 286 11.49 -7.85 -0.31
N PHE A 287 10.55 -8.26 -1.17
CA PHE A 287 9.71 -9.45 -1.02
C PHE A 287 9.81 -10.29 -2.29
N GLY A 288 10.27 -11.54 -2.23
CA GLY A 288 10.23 -12.45 -3.38
C GLY A 288 8.81 -12.85 -3.71
N ASP A 289 8.11 -13.37 -2.70
CA ASP A 289 6.80 -14.06 -2.78
C ASP A 289 6.93 -15.49 -3.33
N ALA A 290 6.32 -15.86 -4.46
CA ALA A 290 6.27 -17.26 -4.88
C ALA A 290 7.27 -17.57 -6.00
N GLY A 291 8.34 -18.29 -5.70
CA GLY A 291 9.37 -18.57 -6.69
C GLY A 291 10.73 -18.90 -6.11
N ASN A 292 11.72 -19.09 -6.99
CA ASN A 292 13.11 -19.21 -6.57
C ASN A 292 13.81 -17.88 -6.85
N ASP A 293 13.79 -16.99 -5.88
CA ASP A 293 14.05 -15.57 -6.08
C ASP A 293 15.45 -15.17 -5.64
N ARG A 294 15.89 -14.00 -6.13
CA ARG A 294 17.16 -13.38 -5.77
C ARG A 294 16.93 -11.96 -5.29
N LEU A 295 17.10 -11.74 -3.99
CA LEU A 295 16.97 -10.45 -3.34
C LEU A 295 18.36 -9.93 -2.97
N ILE A 296 18.66 -8.68 -3.33
CA ILE A 296 19.84 -7.93 -2.90
C ILE A 296 19.38 -6.58 -2.36
N GLY A 297 19.64 -6.29 -1.09
CA GLY A 297 19.35 -5.00 -0.47
C GLY A 297 20.24 -3.92 -1.08
N GLY A 298 21.50 -3.87 -0.67
CA GLY A 298 22.52 -3.02 -1.27
C GLY A 298 23.31 -2.25 -0.23
N SER A 299 22.94 -1.00 0.04
CA SER A 299 23.56 -0.17 1.07
C SER A 299 22.55 0.63 1.89
N GLY A 300 22.56 0.38 3.20
CA GLY A 300 21.66 0.91 4.22
C GLY A 300 21.14 -0.26 5.06
N ASN A 301 20.07 -0.06 5.83
CA ASN A 301 19.54 -1.10 6.72
C ASN A 301 18.31 -1.73 6.09
N ASP A 302 18.51 -2.82 5.36
CA ASP A 302 17.48 -3.39 4.49
C ASP A 302 16.65 -4.46 5.19
N TRP A 303 15.41 -4.65 4.74
CA TRP A 303 14.54 -5.74 5.17
C TRP A 303 14.18 -6.62 3.97
N LEU A 304 14.61 -7.89 4.01
CA LEU A 304 14.47 -8.82 2.90
C LEU A 304 13.74 -10.08 3.35
N ARG A 305 12.74 -10.51 2.57
CA ARG A 305 12.03 -11.77 2.77
C ARG A 305 11.84 -12.51 1.45
N GLY A 306 12.37 -13.73 1.37
CA GLY A 306 12.18 -14.64 0.23
C GLY A 306 10.70 -15.00 0.04
N MET A 307 10.12 -15.73 1.01
CA MET A 307 8.75 -16.28 1.09
C MET A 307 8.61 -17.77 0.70
N ASP A 308 8.22 -18.12 -0.53
CA ASP A 308 7.86 -19.50 -0.92
C ASP A 308 8.77 -19.99 -2.07
N GLY A 309 9.82 -20.74 -1.74
CA GLY A 309 10.70 -21.39 -2.71
C GLY A 309 12.16 -21.45 -2.27
N ALA A 310 13.11 -21.65 -3.18
CA ALA A 310 14.53 -21.79 -2.85
C ALA A 310 15.30 -20.51 -3.20
N ASP A 311 15.40 -19.62 -2.21
CA ASP A 311 15.77 -18.22 -2.42
C ASP A 311 17.27 -17.93 -2.18
N THR A 312 17.75 -16.85 -2.77
CA THR A 312 19.04 -16.25 -2.44
C THR A 312 18.88 -14.82 -1.96
N VAL A 313 19.02 -14.62 -0.65
CA VAL A 313 18.75 -13.36 0.03
C VAL A 313 20.07 -12.76 0.54
N ILE A 314 20.42 -11.57 0.04
CA ILE A 314 21.67 -10.88 0.34
C ILE A 314 21.36 -9.48 0.85
N GLY A 315 21.76 -9.12 2.07
CA GLY A 315 21.59 -7.76 2.60
C GLY A 315 22.50 -6.78 1.86
N GLY A 316 23.69 -6.53 2.41
CA GLY A 316 24.76 -5.85 1.71
C GLY A 316 25.71 -5.13 2.66
N ALA A 317 25.46 -3.84 2.86
CA ALA A 317 26.26 -2.99 3.73
C ALA A 317 25.37 -2.07 4.58
N GLY A 318 25.36 -2.35 5.88
CA GLY A 318 24.46 -1.77 6.87
C GLY A 318 23.94 -2.90 7.77
N ASN A 319 22.93 -2.62 8.60
CA ASN A 319 22.41 -3.59 9.56
C ASN A 319 21.12 -4.21 9.00
N ASP A 320 21.24 -5.34 8.34
CA ASP A 320 20.16 -5.91 7.53
C ASP A 320 19.30 -6.91 8.32
N THR A 321 18.04 -7.04 7.94
CA THR A 321 17.11 -8.07 8.47
C THR A 321 16.70 -9.01 7.35
N LEU A 322 17.12 -10.27 7.44
CA LEU A 322 16.93 -11.28 6.40
C LEU A 322 16.06 -12.42 6.91
N ARG A 323 15.03 -12.77 6.15
CA ARG A 323 14.27 -14.02 6.26
C ARG A 323 14.34 -14.73 4.93
N GLY A 324 14.62 -16.03 4.93
CA GLY A 324 14.44 -16.87 3.76
C GLY A 324 12.95 -17.03 3.49
N GLY A 325 12.42 -18.18 3.82
CA GLY A 325 11.05 -18.53 3.51
C GLY A 325 10.74 -19.96 3.93
N ALA A 326 9.75 -20.55 3.29
CA ALA A 326 9.57 -22.00 3.24
C ALA A 326 10.34 -22.52 2.01
N GLY A 327 11.44 -23.23 2.23
CA GLY A 327 12.41 -23.38 1.15
C GLY A 327 13.64 -24.22 1.43
N ASN A 328 14.75 -23.80 0.80
CA ASN A 328 16.10 -24.25 1.11
C ASN A 328 17.03 -23.09 0.75
N ASP A 329 17.10 -22.10 1.63
CA ASP A 329 17.51 -20.76 1.22
C ASP A 329 18.99 -20.48 1.45
N VAL A 330 19.53 -19.50 0.72
CA VAL A 330 20.90 -19.03 0.86
C VAL A 330 20.90 -17.59 1.33
N LEU A 331 21.22 -17.42 2.60
CA LEU A 331 21.20 -16.15 3.32
C LEU A 331 22.62 -15.59 3.47
N LYS A 332 22.79 -14.27 3.31
CA LYS A 332 24.01 -13.55 3.63
C LYS A 332 23.68 -12.10 3.97
N GLY A 333 23.91 -11.67 5.20
CA GLY A 333 23.80 -10.25 5.58
C GLY A 333 24.85 -9.43 4.83
N GLY A 334 26.02 -9.21 5.44
CA GLY A 334 27.20 -8.78 4.70
C GLY A 334 28.19 -8.01 5.54
N ALA A 335 27.98 -6.70 5.66
CA ALA A 335 28.84 -5.79 6.38
C ALA A 335 28.03 -4.86 7.29
N GLY A 336 27.79 -5.31 8.51
CA GLY A 336 27.15 -4.56 9.58
C GLY A 336 26.88 -5.46 10.76
N ALA A 337 25.76 -5.25 11.44
CA ALA A 337 25.24 -6.13 12.49
C ALA A 337 23.87 -6.68 12.03
N ASP A 338 23.91 -7.86 11.41
CA ASP A 338 22.78 -8.40 10.65
C ASP A 338 21.89 -9.30 11.51
N THR A 339 20.60 -9.38 11.20
CA THR A 339 19.63 -10.24 11.87
C THR A 339 19.04 -11.24 10.89
N PHE A 340 19.26 -12.52 11.14
CA PHE A 340 18.70 -13.63 10.38
C PHE A 340 17.49 -14.20 11.13
N ILE A 341 16.33 -14.29 10.48
CA ILE A 341 15.07 -14.77 11.05
C ILE A 341 14.76 -16.17 10.53
N PHE A 342 14.65 -17.13 11.44
CA PHE A 342 14.31 -18.54 11.14
C PHE A 342 12.97 -18.95 11.79
N HIS A 343 12.20 -19.79 11.10
CA HIS A 343 10.83 -20.17 11.47
C HIS A 343 10.49 -21.61 11.04
N ASP A 344 9.39 -22.16 11.56
CA ASP A 344 8.92 -23.51 11.26
C ASP A 344 8.42 -23.64 9.81
N GLY A 345 8.71 -24.78 9.20
CA GLY A 345 8.48 -25.03 7.78
C GLY A 345 9.52 -24.38 6.85
N GLY A 346 10.62 -23.84 7.41
CA GLY A 346 11.64 -23.14 6.63
C GLY A 346 12.47 -24.06 5.72
N GLY A 347 12.57 -25.35 6.05
CA GLY A 347 13.37 -26.31 5.31
C GLY A 347 14.87 -26.18 5.60
N ARG A 348 15.72 -26.34 4.58
CA ARG A 348 17.18 -26.43 4.77
C ARG A 348 17.93 -25.18 4.31
N ASP A 349 18.05 -24.23 5.21
CA ASP A 349 18.70 -22.95 4.97
C ASP A 349 20.22 -22.99 5.19
N THR A 350 20.90 -22.06 4.52
CA THR A 350 22.35 -21.84 4.63
C THR A 350 22.67 -20.35 4.80
N ILE A 351 23.09 -19.95 5.99
CA ILE A 351 23.71 -18.63 6.23
C ILE A 351 25.20 -18.70 5.88
N ASN A 352 25.66 -17.77 5.04
CA ASN A 352 27.07 -17.64 4.68
C ASN A 352 27.68 -16.35 5.22
N GLY A 353 28.76 -16.46 5.99
CA GLY A 353 29.54 -15.30 6.44
C GLY A 353 29.07 -14.66 7.74
N PHE A 354 28.28 -15.37 8.55
CA PHE A 354 27.86 -14.95 9.89
C PHE A 354 29.05 -14.53 10.76
N VAL A 355 28.92 -13.39 11.44
CA VAL A 355 29.94 -12.78 12.31
C VAL A 355 29.46 -12.84 13.77
N ALA A 356 30.00 -13.79 14.53
CA ALA A 356 29.74 -13.93 15.96
C ALA A 356 30.00 -12.63 16.75
N ASP A 357 29.24 -12.43 17.83
CA ASP A 357 29.16 -11.21 18.66
C ASP A 357 28.68 -9.93 17.92
N THR A 358 28.37 -10.02 16.62
CA THR A 358 27.96 -8.88 15.77
C THR A 358 26.59 -9.14 15.15
N ASP A 359 26.45 -10.26 14.45
CA ASP A 359 25.20 -10.73 13.87
C ASP A 359 24.33 -11.46 14.90
N ARG A 360 23.04 -11.61 14.57
CA ARG A 360 22.05 -12.27 15.40
C ARG A 360 21.25 -13.30 14.63
N LEU A 361 21.00 -14.44 15.26
CA LEU A 361 20.01 -15.40 14.83
C LEU A 361 18.77 -15.27 15.71
N LEU A 362 17.66 -14.81 15.13
CA LEU A 362 16.34 -14.84 15.72
C LEU A 362 15.64 -16.13 15.29
N VAL A 363 15.09 -16.88 16.25
CA VAL A 363 14.31 -18.09 15.94
C VAL A 363 12.92 -17.95 16.55
N GLU A 364 11.89 -18.10 15.71
CA GLU A 364 10.50 -17.97 16.14
C GLU A 364 10.14 -19.05 17.18
N LYS A 365 9.46 -18.62 18.24
CA LYS A 365 9.28 -19.36 19.49
C LYS A 365 8.65 -20.76 19.35
N GLU A 366 7.84 -21.00 18.33
CA GLU A 366 7.17 -22.29 18.13
C GLU A 366 8.18 -23.43 17.86
N LEU A 367 9.30 -23.14 17.19
CA LEU A 367 10.42 -24.08 17.00
C LEU A 367 11.20 -24.44 18.28
N LEU A 368 11.08 -23.58 19.29
CA LEU A 368 11.85 -23.67 20.53
C LEU A 368 11.11 -24.42 21.65
N GLY A 369 9.78 -24.53 21.51
CA GLY A 369 8.90 -25.01 22.56
C GLY A 369 8.98 -24.14 23.83
N ASN A 370 8.46 -24.66 24.94
CA ASN A 370 8.40 -23.90 26.20
C ASN A 370 9.76 -23.66 26.91
N ASN A 371 10.88 -24.13 26.34
CA ASN A 371 12.19 -24.17 27.01
C ASN A 371 13.29 -23.34 26.32
N GLY A 372 13.03 -22.73 25.15
CA GLY A 372 14.03 -21.97 24.38
C GLY A 372 15.08 -22.87 23.69
N ILE A 373 16.08 -22.27 23.05
CA ILE A 373 17.25 -23.02 22.54
C ILE A 373 18.18 -23.36 23.69
N ASN A 374 18.15 -24.62 24.12
CA ASN A 374 19.15 -25.16 25.04
C ASN A 374 20.40 -25.62 24.26
N PHE A 375 21.48 -24.85 24.33
CA PHE A 375 22.79 -25.15 23.73
C PHE A 375 23.42 -26.49 24.17
N THR A 376 22.85 -27.19 25.15
CA THR A 376 23.30 -28.52 25.60
C THR A 376 22.49 -29.69 25.04
N GLU A 377 21.43 -29.43 24.26
CA GLU A 377 20.63 -30.46 23.60
C GLU A 377 21.10 -30.79 22.17
N THR A 378 20.72 -31.98 21.72
CA THR A 378 21.17 -32.69 20.51
C THR A 378 20.90 -31.98 19.17
N LYS A 379 20.32 -30.77 19.18
CA LYS A 379 19.95 -30.00 17.99
C LYS A 379 21.14 -29.30 17.33
N ILE A 380 22.19 -28.92 18.08
CA ILE A 380 23.34 -28.18 17.55
C ILE A 380 24.54 -29.12 17.31
N THR A 381 25.05 -29.16 16.09
CA THR A 381 26.25 -29.90 15.68
C THR A 381 27.32 -28.95 15.15
N ASN A 382 28.42 -28.82 15.89
CA ASN A 382 29.61 -28.09 15.42
C ASN A 382 30.39 -28.94 14.41
N THR A 383 30.79 -28.33 13.29
CA THR A 383 31.56 -28.97 12.21
C THR A 383 32.88 -28.23 11.97
N ALA A 384 33.76 -28.78 11.12
CA ALA A 384 35.01 -28.11 10.75
C ALA A 384 34.81 -26.83 9.90
N SER A 385 33.62 -26.62 9.32
CA SER A 385 33.31 -25.52 8.40
C SER A 385 32.24 -24.54 8.92
N GLY A 386 31.64 -24.81 10.08
CA GLY A 386 30.48 -24.06 10.56
C GLY A 386 29.64 -24.83 11.58
N VAL A 387 28.43 -24.33 11.83
CA VAL A 387 27.45 -24.93 12.75
C VAL A 387 26.25 -25.47 11.96
N ILE A 388 25.67 -26.57 12.41
CA ILE A 388 24.39 -27.08 11.91
C ILE A 388 23.41 -27.10 13.09
N ILE A 389 22.23 -26.51 12.92
CA ILE A 389 21.12 -26.58 13.87
C ILE A 389 19.99 -27.37 13.20
N ASN A 390 19.54 -28.45 13.84
CA ASN A 390 18.42 -29.27 13.38
C ASN A 390 17.22 -29.00 14.30
N PHE A 391 16.15 -28.43 13.77
CA PHE A 391 15.00 -28.00 14.55
C PHE A 391 13.98 -29.11 14.77
N GLY A 392 13.81 -29.99 13.80
CA GLY A 392 12.76 -31.02 13.75
C GLY A 392 12.19 -31.12 12.34
N ASP A 393 11.41 -32.17 12.06
CA ASP A 393 10.48 -32.33 10.91
C ASP A 393 10.98 -32.05 9.47
N GLY A 394 12.27 -31.76 9.28
CA GLY A 394 12.90 -31.44 8.00
C GLY A 394 13.83 -30.22 8.07
N ASP A 395 13.58 -29.36 9.06
CA ASP A 395 14.16 -28.02 9.16
C ASP A 395 15.57 -28.03 9.74
N VAL A 396 16.51 -27.48 8.96
CA VAL A 396 17.95 -27.52 9.25
C VAL A 396 18.63 -26.24 8.81
N LEU A 397 19.13 -25.45 9.76
CA LEU A 397 19.95 -24.28 9.47
C LEU A 397 21.44 -24.65 9.46
N VAL A 398 22.14 -24.33 8.37
CA VAL A 398 23.59 -24.45 8.23
C VAL A 398 24.23 -23.06 8.27
N ILE A 399 25.14 -22.81 9.20
CA ILE A 399 25.85 -21.53 9.31
C ILE A 399 27.32 -21.74 8.95
N ASN A 400 27.72 -21.28 7.76
CA ASN A 400 29.08 -21.37 7.23
C ASN A 400 29.92 -20.18 7.69
N GLY A 401 30.95 -20.45 8.50
CA GLY A 401 31.77 -19.42 9.15
C GLY A 401 32.39 -19.92 10.44
N ARG A 402 33.11 -19.05 11.18
CA ARG A 402 33.47 -19.36 12.57
C ARG A 402 32.20 -19.40 13.42
N GLY A 403 32.16 -20.33 14.37
CA GLY A 403 30.91 -20.77 15.00
C GLY A 403 30.21 -19.76 15.91
N LEU A 404 28.97 -20.09 16.24
CA LEU A 404 28.07 -19.34 17.12
C LEU A 404 28.57 -19.30 18.57
N ASN A 405 28.46 -18.13 19.18
CA ASN A 405 28.51 -17.94 20.63
C ASN A 405 27.10 -18.06 21.26
N PRO A 406 26.99 -18.39 22.55
CA PRO A 406 25.69 -18.48 23.23
C PRO A 406 24.84 -17.20 23.25
N GLY A 407 25.45 -16.03 22.98
CA GLY A 407 24.76 -14.73 22.91
C GLY A 407 24.32 -14.31 21.51
N ASP A 408 24.72 -15.06 20.46
CA ASP A 408 24.38 -14.77 19.06
C ASP A 408 22.95 -15.19 18.72
N ILE A 409 22.40 -16.14 19.48
CA ILE A 409 21.03 -16.64 19.34
C ILE A 409 20.13 -15.88 20.31
N VAL A 410 19.08 -15.26 19.79
CA VAL A 410 18.09 -14.51 20.58
C VAL A 410 16.75 -15.26 20.50
N ASP A 411 16.27 -15.71 21.66
CA ASP A 411 14.91 -16.24 21.84
C ASP A 411 13.92 -15.07 21.81
N ASP A 412 12.93 -15.15 20.94
CA ASP A 412 12.03 -14.04 20.70
C ASP A 412 10.79 -14.06 21.60
N ILE A 413 10.66 -12.98 22.37
CA ILE A 413 9.44 -12.64 23.12
C ILE A 413 8.73 -11.43 22.47
N PHE A 414 9.36 -10.71 21.52
CA PHE A 414 8.86 -9.46 20.95
C PHE A 414 9.42 -9.13 19.54
N ALA A 415 9.13 -9.92 18.51
CA ALA A 415 9.12 -9.46 17.11
C ALA A 415 7.71 -9.03 16.69
N ILE A 416 7.68 -7.99 15.84
CA ILE A 416 6.53 -7.15 15.47
C ILE A 416 5.84 -7.69 14.21
#